data_AF-A0A661WQB4-F1
#
_entry.id   AF-A0A661WQB4-F1
#
_cell.length_a   1.000
_cell.length_b   1.000
_cell.length_c   1.000
_cell.angle_alpha   90.00
_cell.angle_beta   90.00
_cell.angle_gamma   90.00
#
_symmetry.space_group_name_H-M   'P 1'
#
loop_
_entity.id
_entity.type
_entity.pdbx_description
1 polymer ?
#
loop_
_entity_poly.entity_id
_entity_poly.type
_entity_poly.pdbx_seq_one_letter_code
_entity_poly.pdbx_strand_id
1 'polypeptide(L)'
;MTQKSSAAREAIRLSRIALQKGEKDAARSWAEKATALAPELEEGWLRLAATSRPQLSIHYLERALAINPQSERARKGMIWAKKRLSLSRSKVEEMTPSLGEEAK
;
A
#
# COMPACT_ATOMS: atom_id res chain seq x y z
N MET A 1 25.63 -8.98 -7.46
CA MET A 1 24.35 -8.49 -6.90
C MET A 1 23.45 -7.77 -7.92
N THR A 2 23.85 -7.67 -9.20
CA THR A 2 23.16 -6.88 -10.24
C THR A 2 21.86 -7.50 -10.77
N GLN A 3 21.74 -8.84 -10.75
CA GLN A 3 20.61 -9.54 -11.35
C GLN A 3 19.30 -9.45 -10.52
N LYS A 4 19.39 -9.41 -9.19
CA LYS A 4 18.21 -9.24 -8.33
C LYS A 4 17.61 -7.84 -8.45
N SER A 5 18.47 -6.82 -8.60
CA SER A 5 18.03 -5.43 -8.81
C SER A 5 17.33 -5.24 -10.16
N SER A 6 17.81 -5.85 -11.24
CA SER A 6 17.13 -5.79 -12.55
C SER A 6 15.77 -6.52 -12.51
N ALA A 7 15.70 -7.70 -11.90
CA ALA A 7 14.45 -8.43 -11.72
C ALA A 7 13.44 -7.67 -10.84
N ALA A 8 13.90 -6.98 -9.80
CA ALA A 8 13.04 -6.13 -8.97
C ALA A 8 12.48 -4.93 -9.75
N ARG A 9 13.32 -4.25 -10.54
CA ARG A 9 12.87 -3.14 -11.42
C ARG A 9 11.84 -3.61 -12.43
N GLU A 10 12.02 -4.79 -12.99
CA GLU A 10 11.04 -5.39 -13.90
C GLU A 10 9.71 -5.70 -13.20
N ALA A 11 9.77 -6.28 -12.00
CA ALA A 11 8.58 -6.51 -11.19
C ALA A 11 7.84 -5.19 -10.84
N ILE A 12 8.57 -4.11 -10.54
CA ILE A 12 7.99 -2.76 -10.33
C ILE A 12 7.28 -2.27 -11.60
N ARG A 13 7.88 -2.49 -12.77
CA ARG A 13 7.31 -2.11 -14.07
C ARG A 13 6.02 -2.87 -14.35
N LEU A 14 6.04 -4.19 -14.15
CA LEU A 14 4.87 -5.06 -14.34
C LEU A 14 3.74 -4.72 -13.38
N SER A 15 4.05 -4.44 -12.11
CA SER A 15 3.07 -3.98 -11.13
C SER A 15 2.36 -2.69 -11.58
N ARG A 16 3.13 -1.73 -12.12
CA ARG A 16 2.57 -0.49 -12.68
C ARG A 16 1.64 -0.75 -13.86
N ILE A 17 2.04 -1.62 -14.79
CA ILE A 17 1.23 -1.96 -15.97
C ILE A 17 -0.07 -2.64 -15.55
N ALA A 18 0.00 -3.61 -14.64
CA ALA A 18 -1.19 -4.27 -14.10
C ALA A 18 -2.15 -3.27 -13.44
N LEU A 19 -1.65 -2.30 -12.67
CA LEU A 19 -2.48 -1.21 -12.14
C LEU A 19 -3.16 -0.39 -13.23
N GLN A 20 -2.45 -0.06 -14.31
CA GLN A 20 -3.01 0.69 -15.44
C GLN A 20 -4.10 -0.10 -16.17
N LYS A 21 -3.99 -1.42 -16.20
CA LYS A 21 -4.99 -2.34 -16.76
C LYS A 21 -6.15 -2.64 -15.81
N GLY A 22 -6.10 -2.19 -14.55
CA GLY A 22 -7.10 -2.51 -13.53
C GLY A 22 -6.93 -3.89 -12.87
N GLU A 23 -5.85 -4.61 -13.19
CA GLU A 23 -5.53 -5.95 -12.68
C GLU A 23 -4.91 -5.87 -11.27
N LYS A 24 -5.74 -5.62 -10.25
CA LYS A 24 -5.29 -5.32 -8.89
C LYS A 24 -4.49 -6.47 -8.25
N ASP A 25 -4.89 -7.72 -8.44
CA ASP A 25 -4.21 -8.87 -7.83
C ASP A 25 -2.87 -9.17 -8.48
N ALA A 26 -2.80 -9.05 -9.82
CA ALA A 26 -1.53 -9.14 -10.54
C ALA A 26 -0.59 -8.01 -10.11
N ALA A 27 -1.10 -6.78 -9.98
CA ALA A 27 -0.31 -5.65 -9.52
C ALA A 27 0.27 -5.87 -8.12
N ARG A 28 -0.51 -6.43 -7.19
CA ARG A 28 -0.05 -6.78 -5.84
C ARG A 28 1.04 -7.84 -5.89
N SER A 29 0.80 -8.93 -6.62
CA SER A 29 1.76 -10.04 -6.74
C SER A 29 3.12 -9.58 -7.27
N TRP A 30 3.11 -8.71 -8.29
CA TRP A 30 4.34 -8.11 -8.81
C TRP A 30 5.03 -7.17 -7.82
N ALA A 31 4.26 -6.41 -7.03
CA ALA A 31 4.82 -5.53 -6.01
C ALA A 31 5.47 -6.32 -4.86
N GLU A 32 4.85 -7.41 -4.41
CA GLU A 32 5.40 -8.33 -3.40
C GLU A 32 6.70 -8.97 -3.91
N LYS A 33 6.71 -9.40 -5.17
CA LYS A 33 7.92 -9.92 -5.80
C LYS A 33 9.04 -8.87 -5.84
N ALA A 34 8.71 -7.62 -6.14
CA ALA A 34 9.68 -6.53 -6.14
C ALA A 34 10.30 -6.30 -4.75
N THR A 35 9.50 -6.25 -3.69
CA THR A 35 10.00 -6.04 -2.32
C THR A 35 10.78 -7.23 -1.79
N ALA A 36 10.44 -8.45 -2.20
CA ALA A 36 11.21 -9.65 -1.86
C ALA A 36 12.57 -9.71 -2.59
N LEU A 37 12.62 -9.25 -3.84
CA LEU A 37 13.85 -9.25 -4.64
C LEU A 37 14.82 -8.14 -4.25
N ALA A 38 14.31 -6.95 -3.92
CA ALA A 38 15.09 -5.79 -3.54
C ALA A 38 14.38 -4.99 -2.43
N PRO A 39 14.49 -5.44 -1.16
CA PRO A 39 13.84 -4.78 -0.03
C PRO A 39 14.41 -3.39 0.27
N GLU A 40 15.58 -3.06 -0.27
CA GLU A 40 16.25 -1.75 -0.19
C GLU A 40 15.72 -0.73 -1.21
N LEU A 41 14.85 -1.12 -2.15
CA LEU A 41 14.27 -0.19 -3.13
C LEU A 41 12.91 0.31 -2.66
N GLU A 42 12.81 1.62 -2.43
CA GLU A 42 11.56 2.28 -2.00
C GLU A 42 10.40 2.01 -2.98
N GLU A 43 10.69 1.87 -4.26
CA GLU A 43 9.68 1.84 -5.32
C GLU A 43 8.84 0.56 -5.28
N GLY A 44 9.42 -0.57 -4.87
CA GLY A 44 8.66 -1.80 -4.62
C GLY A 44 7.61 -1.57 -3.52
N TRP A 45 8.02 -0.95 -2.42
CA TRP A 45 7.13 -0.62 -1.31
C TRP A 45 6.05 0.39 -1.71
N LEU A 46 6.35 1.37 -2.56
CA LEU A 46 5.35 2.30 -3.10
C LEU A 46 4.28 1.58 -3.93
N ARG A 47 4.66 0.60 -4.76
CA ARG A 47 3.70 -0.21 -5.53
C ARG A 47 2.87 -1.09 -4.62
N LEU A 48 3.49 -1.69 -3.61
CA LEU A 48 2.80 -2.56 -2.66
C LEU A 48 1.79 -1.75 -1.82
N ALA A 49 2.16 -0.54 -1.41
CA ALA A 49 1.25 0.39 -0.76
C ALA A 49 0.03 0.74 -1.63
N ALA A 50 0.24 1.05 -2.91
CA ALA A 50 -0.83 1.42 -3.83
C ALA A 50 -1.83 0.30 -4.13
N THR A 51 -1.40 -0.96 -4.03
CA THR A 51 -2.23 -2.15 -4.27
C THR A 51 -2.91 -2.68 -3.00
N SER A 52 -2.60 -2.09 -1.84
CA SER A 52 -3.03 -2.59 -0.54
C SER A 52 -4.23 -1.84 0.04
N ARG A 53 -4.79 -2.41 1.11
CA ARG A 53 -5.81 -1.74 1.93
C ARG A 53 -5.17 -0.56 2.69
N PRO A 54 -5.91 0.50 3.03
CA PRO A 54 -5.35 1.71 3.63
C PRO A 54 -4.47 1.46 4.87
N GLN A 55 -4.84 0.51 5.74
CA GLN A 55 -4.07 0.12 6.91
C GLN A 55 -2.67 -0.38 6.52
N LEU A 56 -2.61 -1.34 5.59
CA LEU A 56 -1.36 -1.91 5.10
C LEU A 56 -0.56 -0.93 4.26
N SER A 57 -1.24 -0.05 3.51
CA SER A 57 -0.58 1.00 2.74
C SER A 57 0.30 1.88 3.63
N ILE A 58 -0.16 2.24 4.83
CA ILE A 58 0.63 3.05 5.79
C ILE A 58 1.93 2.34 6.13
N HIS A 59 1.89 1.06 6.53
CA HIS A 59 3.08 0.29 6.88
C HIS A 59 4.10 0.22 5.74
N TYR A 60 3.64 0.01 4.51
CA TYR A 60 4.53 -0.03 3.35
C TYR A 60 5.11 1.34 3.00
N LEU A 61 4.36 2.42 3.21
CA LEU A 61 4.84 3.79 3.01
C LEU A 61 5.86 4.20 4.07
N GLU A 62 5.69 3.76 5.32
CA GLU A 62 6.69 3.93 6.38
C GLU A 62 8.00 3.25 5.98
N ARG A 63 7.93 2.02 5.45
CA ARG A 63 9.11 1.32 4.95
C ARG A 63 9.78 2.06 3.79
N ALA A 64 8.99 2.58 2.85
CA ALA A 64 9.52 3.38 1.74
C ALA A 64 10.22 4.67 2.23
N LEU A 65 9.65 5.35 3.24
CA LEU A 65 10.24 6.55 3.85
C LEU A 65 11.48 6.23 4.69
N ALA A 66 11.55 5.05 5.32
CA ALA A 66 12.75 4.60 6.02
C ALA A 66 13.93 4.39 5.06
N ILE A 67 13.64 3.93 3.83
CA ILE A 67 14.64 3.77 2.76
C ILE A 67 15.01 5.13 2.16
N ASN A 68 14.01 5.93 1.81
CA ASN A 68 14.20 7.27 1.26
C ASN A 68 13.30 8.28 1.97
N PRO A 69 13.83 8.96 3.00
CA PRO A 69 13.11 9.98 3.75
C PRO A 69 12.67 11.17 2.89
N GLN A 70 13.35 11.40 1.75
CA GLN A 70 13.07 12.49 0.83
C GLN A 70 12.04 12.11 -0.25
N SER A 71 11.50 10.89 -0.26
CA SER A 71 10.53 10.43 -1.25
C SER A 71 9.19 11.17 -1.15
N GLU A 72 8.97 12.12 -2.07
CA GLU A 72 7.75 12.91 -2.14
C GLU A 72 6.52 12.03 -2.45
N ARG A 73 6.73 10.97 -3.25
CA ARG A 73 5.70 9.99 -3.59
C ARG A 73 5.22 9.23 -2.36
N ALA A 74 6.14 8.85 -1.46
CA ALA A 74 5.79 8.17 -0.22
C ALA A 74 5.02 9.10 0.74
N ARG A 75 5.45 10.36 0.88
CA ARG A 75 4.73 11.37 1.68
C ARG A 75 3.30 11.61 1.18
N LYS A 76 3.13 11.79 -0.13
CA LYS A 76 1.81 11.94 -0.77
C LYS A 76 0.94 10.69 -0.54
N GLY A 77 1.53 9.50 -0.70
CA GLY A 77 0.87 8.24 -0.39
C GLY A 77 0.39 8.15 1.05
N MET A 78 1.18 8.65 2.00
CA MET A 78 0.84 8.63 3.43
C MET A 78 -0.39 9.49 3.73
N ILE A 79 -0.44 10.69 3.15
CA ILE A 79 -1.59 11.59 3.29
C ILE A 79 -2.85 10.92 2.73
N TRP A 80 -2.75 10.32 1.53
CA TRP A 80 -3.86 9.58 0.92
C TRP A 80 -4.34 8.42 1.80
N ALA A 81 -3.43 7.59 2.31
CA ALA A 81 -3.75 6.41 3.09
C ALA A 81 -4.42 6.80 4.43
N LYS A 82 -3.89 7.80 5.13
CA LYS A 82 -4.46 8.33 6.37
C LYS A 82 -5.87 8.91 6.16
N LYS A 83 -6.07 9.71 5.10
CA LYS A 83 -7.39 10.26 4.75
C LYS A 83 -8.40 9.14 4.52
N ARG A 84 -8.02 8.10 3.77
CA ARG A 84 -8.90 6.97 3.46
C ARG A 84 -9.20 6.09 4.67
N LEU A 85 -8.23 5.91 5.57
CA LEU A 85 -8.42 5.19 6.81
C LEU A 85 -9.41 5.90 7.74
N SER A 86 -9.31 7.22 7.86
CA SER A 86 -10.25 8.05 8.63
C SER A 86 -11.69 7.87 8.11
N LEU A 87 -11.91 8.03 6.81
CA LEU A 87 -13.23 7.84 6.18
C LEU A 87 -13.77 6.42 6.37
N SER A 88 -12.90 5.41 6.34
CA SER A 88 -13.31 4.02 6.54
C SER A 88 -13.73 3.75 7.98
N ARG A 89 -13.14 4.43 8.97
CA ARG A 89 -13.47 4.26 10.39
C ARG A 89 -14.81 4.89 10.75
N SER A 90 -15.06 6.10 10.26
CA SER A 90 -16.34 6.80 10.48
C SER A 90 -17.55 6.05 9.94
N LYS A 91 -17.39 5.27 8.85
CA LYS A 91 -18.49 4.49 8.26
C LYS A 91 -18.92 3.28 9.10
N VAL A 92 -18.04 2.78 9.97
CA VAL A 92 -18.34 1.63 10.84
C VAL A 92 -19.13 2.07 12.07
N GLU A 93 -18.90 3.30 12.54
CA GLU A 93 -19.51 3.84 13.76
C GLU A 93 -20.98 4.27 13.58
N GLU A 94 -21.39 4.64 12.35
CA GLU A 94 -22.81 4.91 12.03
C GLU A 94 -23.66 3.64 11.89
N MET A 95 -23.05 2.46 11.73
CA MET A 95 -23.77 1.21 11.40
C MET A 95 -23.92 0.25 12.59
N THR A 96 -23.49 0.65 13.79
CA THR A 96 -23.78 -0.05 15.04
C THR A 96 -24.91 0.68 15.76
N PRO A 97 -26.20 0.31 15.57
CA PRO A 97 -27.22 0.72 16.52
C PRO A 97 -26.88 0.09 17.87
N SER A 98 -26.74 0.95 18.87
CA SER A 98 -26.65 0.62 20.29
C SER A 98 -27.77 -0.35 20.67
N LEU A 99 -27.50 -1.65 20.68
CA LEU A 99 -28.33 -2.62 21.40
C LEU A 99 -28.02 -2.46 22.89
N GLY A 100 -28.75 -1.57 23.53
CA GLY A 100 -28.63 -1.33 24.96
C GLY A 100 -29.72 -0.38 25.41
N GLU A 101 -30.89 -0.94 25.68
CA GLU A 101 -31.88 -0.55 26.70
C GLU A 101 -33.28 -0.92 26.24
N GLU A 102 -33.69 -2.16 26.46
CA GLU A 102 -35.09 -2.52 26.72
C GLU A 102 -35.16 -4.00 27.13
N ALA A 103 -34.98 -4.26 28.42
CA ALA A 103 -35.48 -5.49 29.05
C ALA A 103 -35.64 -5.32 30.56
N LYS A 104 -36.88 -5.02 30.93
CA LYS A 104 -37.57 -5.16 32.24
C LYS A 104 -37.29 -4.17 33.36
#